data_AF-A0A2V0PKY0-F1
#
_entry.id   AF-A0A2V0PKY0-F1
#
_cell.length_a   1.000
_cell.length_b   1.000
_cell.length_c   1.000
_cell.angle_alpha   90.00
_cell.angle_beta   90.00
_cell.angle_gamma   90.00
#
_symmetry.space_group_name_H-M   'P 1'
#
loop_
_entity.id
_entity.type
_entity.pdbx_description
1 polymer ?
#
loop_
_entity_poly.entity_id
_entity_poly.type
_entity_poly.pdbx_seq_one_letter_code
_entity_poly.pdbx_strand_id
1 'polypeptide(L)'
;MQRAVSGRAARLVSGRQLSPGSSLPACSRTSSRAARLFIARGVGGSADAAGGDGGGDAAAGAPAPPPLSTPPPPLPAGIEPALAPFASQIAGRRFLCTLCGKCCTGDGNVWVSEAPEAARIAEHLGLPLPKFYELYCQQYSRVPGWRLLKNDPNSKEAQHCIFLAPDNSCRIHAVRPLQCSTYPWWPELTDVSQWEIEKREICEGFDHPDAPEMDAPALAAAAEQLRAATVHDLQRKLATPPPKKGKGKGPPLQWPWPPQVP
;
A
#
# COMPACT_ATOMS: atom_id res chain seq x y z
N MET A 1 71.24 -11.18 -8.79
CA MET A 1 71.75 -11.51 -10.14
C MET A 1 70.58 -11.38 -11.12
N GLN A 2 70.26 -10.17 -11.57
CA GLN A 2 70.48 -9.67 -12.95
C GLN A 2 70.16 -10.67 -14.07
N ARG A 3 69.07 -10.43 -14.82
CA ARG A 3 69.16 -9.93 -16.21
C ARG A 3 67.77 -9.56 -16.76
N ALA A 4 67.72 -8.38 -17.36
CA ALA A 4 66.63 -7.83 -18.15
C ALA A 4 67.02 -7.85 -19.65
N VAL A 5 66.03 -7.97 -20.55
CA VAL A 5 66.06 -7.60 -21.98
C VAL A 5 64.59 -7.26 -22.34
N SER A 6 64.15 -5.99 -22.40
CA SER A 6 64.18 -5.01 -23.52
C SER A 6 63.70 -5.60 -24.86
N GLY A 7 62.80 -5.07 -25.69
CA GLY A 7 62.07 -3.80 -25.87
C GLY A 7 61.13 -4.04 -27.10
N ARG A 8 60.06 -3.28 -27.34
CA ARG A 8 60.05 -2.01 -28.08
C ARG A 8 58.62 -1.46 -28.12
N ALA A 9 58.53 -0.14 -28.13
CA ALA A 9 57.32 0.65 -28.14
C ALA A 9 56.89 1.13 -29.55
N ALA A 10 55.65 1.62 -29.59
CA ALA A 10 55.10 2.73 -30.37
C ALA A 10 54.70 2.52 -31.84
N ARG A 11 53.41 2.78 -32.14
CA ARG A 11 52.99 4.10 -32.68
C ARG A 11 51.46 4.26 -32.69
N LEU A 12 51.03 5.40 -32.13
CA LEU A 12 49.74 6.05 -32.36
C LEU A 12 49.70 6.63 -33.78
N VAL A 13 48.56 6.54 -34.45
CA VAL A 13 48.18 7.45 -35.55
C VAL A 13 46.75 7.96 -35.30
N SER A 14 46.68 9.28 -35.19
CA SER A 14 45.50 10.14 -35.15
C SER A 14 44.75 10.15 -36.49
N GLY A 15 43.43 10.25 -36.46
CA GLY A 15 42.60 10.50 -37.64
C GLY A 15 41.18 10.91 -37.28
N ARG A 16 40.92 12.22 -37.36
CA ARG A 16 39.66 12.92 -37.07
C ARG A 16 38.64 12.81 -38.22
N GLN A 17 37.36 12.81 -37.81
CA GLN A 17 36.16 13.45 -38.41
C GLN A 17 35.66 13.02 -39.80
N LEU A 18 34.35 12.68 -39.89
CA LEU A 18 33.26 13.60 -40.29
C LEU A 18 31.90 12.86 -40.32
N SER A 19 30.85 13.47 -39.76
CA SER A 19 29.43 13.27 -40.10
C SER A 19 29.05 14.24 -41.23
N PRO A 20 27.96 14.04 -42.01
CA PRO A 20 26.61 14.50 -41.58
C PRO A 20 25.37 13.79 -42.21
N GLY A 21 24.20 14.02 -41.60
CA GLY A 21 22.84 14.00 -42.22
C GLY A 21 22.22 12.61 -42.46
N SER A 22 21.01 12.28 -42.00
CA SER A 22 19.76 12.91 -42.45
C SER A 22 18.55 12.55 -41.56
N SER A 23 17.56 13.42 -41.64
CA SER A 23 16.32 13.64 -40.87
C SER A 23 15.15 12.64 -41.02
N LEU A 24 14.45 12.42 -39.89
CA LEU A 24 12.99 12.33 -39.57
C LEU A 24 11.91 11.89 -40.62
N PRO A 25 10.78 11.30 -40.18
CA PRO A 25 9.60 12.05 -39.68
C PRO A 25 9.00 11.45 -38.38
N ALA A 26 8.59 12.23 -37.37
CA ALA A 26 7.38 13.06 -37.28
C ALA A 26 6.06 12.28 -37.50
N CYS A 27 5.46 11.77 -36.42
CA CYS A 27 4.08 11.29 -36.42
C CYS A 27 3.18 12.38 -35.82
N SER A 28 2.61 13.20 -36.70
CA SER A 28 1.52 14.14 -36.39
C SER A 28 0.32 13.77 -37.25
N ARG A 29 -0.84 13.52 -36.62
CA ARG A 29 -2.14 13.87 -37.21
C ARG A 29 -3.24 13.89 -36.17
N THR A 30 -3.73 15.10 -35.96
CA THR A 30 -5.06 15.52 -35.56
C THR A 30 -6.20 14.78 -36.28
N SER A 31 -7.31 14.55 -35.58
CA SER A 31 -8.70 14.78 -36.07
C SER A 31 -9.68 14.45 -34.92
N SER A 32 -10.30 15.45 -34.28
CA SER A 32 -11.59 16.08 -34.62
C SER A 32 -12.81 15.45 -33.94
N ARG A 33 -13.45 16.29 -33.13
CA ARG A 33 -14.89 16.60 -33.14
C ARG A 33 -15.93 15.51 -32.83
N ALA A 34 -16.56 15.72 -31.67
CA ALA A 34 -17.97 16.12 -31.51
C ALA A 34 -19.10 15.14 -31.86
N ALA A 35 -19.91 14.83 -30.84
CA ALA A 35 -21.38 14.98 -30.82
C ALA A 35 -21.79 14.84 -29.33
N ARG A 36 -22.42 15.82 -28.63
CA ARG A 36 -23.80 16.36 -28.77
C ARG A 36 -24.81 15.21 -28.90
N LEU A 37 -25.96 15.14 -28.23
CA LEU A 37 -26.76 16.04 -27.41
C LEU A 37 -27.90 15.17 -26.80
N PHE A 38 -28.55 15.68 -25.74
CA PHE A 38 -29.99 15.64 -25.39
C PHE A 38 -30.93 14.60 -26.04
N ILE A 39 -31.88 14.01 -25.29
CA ILE A 39 -33.28 14.48 -25.08
C ILE A 39 -33.84 13.58 -23.96
N ALA A 40 -34.30 14.02 -22.79
CA ALA A 40 -35.44 14.87 -22.40
C ALA A 40 -36.85 14.21 -22.46
N ARG A 41 -37.49 14.16 -21.28
CA ARG A 41 -38.95 14.17 -20.96
C ARG A 41 -39.76 12.91 -21.34
N GLY A 42 -40.75 12.47 -20.57
CA GLY A 42 -41.41 12.98 -19.36
C GLY A 42 -42.74 12.25 -19.15
N VAL A 43 -43.45 12.61 -18.07
CA VAL A 43 -44.89 12.37 -17.71
C VAL A 43 -45.37 10.90 -17.64
N GLY A 44 -46.16 10.45 -16.68
CA GLY A 44 -46.96 11.01 -15.59
C GLY A 44 -47.93 9.89 -15.14
N GLY A 45 -48.48 9.93 -13.93
CA GLY A 45 -49.50 8.94 -13.54
C GLY A 45 -49.75 8.84 -12.04
N SER A 46 -50.86 9.40 -11.62
CA SER A 46 -51.46 9.40 -10.27
C SER A 46 -52.14 8.06 -9.95
N ALA A 47 -52.16 7.64 -8.68
CA ALA A 47 -53.31 6.97 -8.06
C ALA A 47 -53.10 6.76 -6.55
N ASP A 48 -54.15 7.07 -5.81
CA ASP A 48 -54.36 6.93 -4.37
C ASP A 48 -54.39 5.47 -3.87
N ALA A 49 -54.16 5.29 -2.55
CA ALA A 49 -55.08 4.63 -1.60
C ALA A 49 -54.39 3.78 -0.51
N ALA A 50 -54.77 4.10 0.73
CA ALA A 50 -55.15 3.22 1.85
C ALA A 50 -54.16 2.17 2.44
N GLY A 51 -53.86 2.38 3.73
CA GLY A 51 -54.19 1.47 4.84
C GLY A 51 -53.67 0.03 4.81
N GLY A 52 -52.85 -0.32 5.81
CA GLY A 52 -52.45 -1.69 6.10
C GLY A 52 -51.62 -1.79 7.37
N ASP A 53 -52.15 -2.50 8.34
CA ASP A 53 -51.80 -2.44 9.75
C ASP A 53 -50.76 -3.51 10.11
N GLY A 54 -50.21 -3.42 11.32
CA GLY A 54 -49.02 -4.15 11.76
C GLY A 54 -49.12 -5.68 11.85
N GLY A 55 -47.93 -6.29 11.92
CA GLY A 55 -47.63 -7.32 12.91
C GLY A 55 -47.23 -8.69 12.37
N GLY A 56 -46.02 -9.15 12.73
CA GLY A 56 -45.68 -10.58 12.69
C GLY A 56 -44.22 -10.89 12.41
N ASP A 57 -43.32 -10.62 13.36
CA ASP A 57 -41.93 -11.09 13.35
C ASP A 57 -41.88 -12.63 13.43
N ALA A 58 -41.25 -13.26 12.43
CA ALA A 58 -40.72 -14.61 12.55
C ALA A 58 -39.23 -14.56 12.20
N ALA A 59 -38.41 -14.41 13.26
CA ALA A 59 -36.97 -14.47 13.19
C ALA A 59 -36.53 -15.86 12.70
N ALA A 60 -36.22 -15.98 11.41
CA ALA A 60 -35.40 -17.07 10.92
C ALA A 60 -33.98 -16.85 11.46
N GLY A 61 -33.63 -17.59 12.51
CA GLY A 61 -32.30 -17.56 13.12
C GLY A 61 -31.23 -17.77 12.06
N ALA A 62 -30.29 -16.83 11.98
CA ALA A 62 -29.11 -16.99 11.15
C ALA A 62 -28.40 -18.31 11.51
N PRO A 63 -27.96 -19.10 10.53
CA PRO A 63 -27.19 -20.31 10.82
C PRO A 63 -25.94 -19.92 11.61
N ALA A 64 -25.66 -20.67 12.68
CA ALA A 64 -24.46 -20.51 13.47
C ALA A 64 -23.22 -20.55 12.55
N PRO A 65 -22.22 -19.68 12.76
CA PRO A 65 -20.97 -19.75 12.00
C PRO A 65 -20.34 -21.14 12.17
N PRO A 66 -19.74 -21.71 11.12
CA PRO A 66 -19.12 -23.03 11.21
C PRO A 66 -18.01 -23.00 12.29
N PRO A 67 -17.88 -24.05 13.12
CA PRO A 67 -16.81 -24.11 14.10
C PRO A 67 -15.46 -24.05 13.39
N LEU A 68 -14.54 -23.24 13.92
CA LEU A 68 -13.12 -23.21 13.55
C LEU A 68 -12.52 -24.61 13.82
N SER A 69 -12.66 -25.52 12.85
CA SER A 69 -12.51 -26.97 13.09
C SER A 69 -11.12 -27.51 12.76
N THR A 70 -10.13 -26.64 12.58
CA THR A 70 -8.74 -27.09 12.56
C THR A 70 -7.96 -26.24 13.54
N PRO A 71 -7.35 -26.84 14.59
CA PRO A 71 -6.38 -26.12 15.38
C PRO A 71 -5.28 -25.64 14.44
N PRO A 72 -4.78 -24.40 14.59
CA PRO A 72 -3.67 -23.91 13.79
C PRO A 72 -2.52 -24.91 13.90
N PRO A 73 -1.74 -25.14 12.83
CA PRO A 73 -0.60 -26.03 12.88
C PRO A 73 0.31 -25.67 14.04
N PRO A 74 0.92 -26.66 14.72
CA PRO A 74 1.79 -26.40 15.85
C PRO A 74 2.92 -25.46 15.42
N LEU A 75 3.13 -24.43 16.22
CA LEU A 75 4.15 -23.43 15.94
C LEU A 75 5.53 -24.09 15.93
N PRO A 76 6.44 -23.62 15.07
CA PRO A 76 7.83 -24.01 15.19
C PRO A 76 8.38 -23.57 16.56
N ALA A 77 9.26 -24.39 17.15
CA ALA A 77 9.89 -24.06 18.42
C ALA A 77 10.69 -22.75 18.31
N GLY A 78 10.61 -21.89 19.35
CA GLY A 78 11.33 -20.61 19.41
C GLY A 78 10.51 -19.36 19.09
N ILE A 79 9.20 -19.49 18.80
CA ILE A 79 8.30 -18.35 18.66
C ILE A 79 7.71 -17.96 20.02
N GLU A 80 7.77 -16.68 20.39
CA GLU A 80 7.12 -16.18 21.60
C GLU A 80 5.60 -16.41 21.55
N PRO A 81 4.95 -16.87 22.64
CA PRO A 81 3.52 -17.17 22.65
C PRO A 81 2.63 -16.00 22.20
N ALA A 82 3.03 -14.76 22.44
CA ALA A 82 2.30 -13.57 22.01
C ALA A 82 2.30 -13.37 20.48
N LEU A 83 3.30 -13.91 19.77
CA LEU A 83 3.42 -13.81 18.31
C LEU A 83 2.77 -14.99 17.59
N ALA A 84 2.40 -16.05 18.32
CA ALA A 84 1.76 -17.24 17.78
C ALA A 84 0.63 -16.97 16.79
N PRO A 85 -0.37 -16.11 17.09
CA PRO A 85 -1.50 -15.90 16.18
C PRO A 85 -1.08 -15.20 14.88
N PHE A 86 -0.07 -14.34 14.94
CA PHE A 86 0.46 -13.64 13.77
C PHE A 86 1.31 -14.58 12.91
N ALA A 87 2.19 -15.36 13.54
CA ALA A 87 3.02 -16.35 12.86
C ALA A 87 2.18 -17.36 12.08
N SER A 88 1.08 -17.86 12.66
CA SER A 88 0.20 -18.81 11.97
C SER A 88 -0.49 -18.23 10.73
N GLN A 89 -0.74 -16.92 10.66
CA GLN A 89 -1.39 -16.27 9.52
C GLN A 89 -0.48 -16.13 8.30
N ILE A 90 0.84 -16.17 8.51
CA ILE A 90 1.84 -15.91 7.46
C ILE A 90 2.80 -17.07 7.25
N ALA A 91 2.59 -18.18 7.96
CA ALA A 91 3.41 -19.38 7.82
C ALA A 91 3.44 -19.85 6.35
N GLY A 92 4.64 -20.19 5.86
CA GLY A 92 4.86 -20.67 4.50
C GLY A 92 5.02 -19.59 3.42
N ARG A 93 4.87 -18.31 3.76
CA ARG A 93 5.04 -17.20 2.82
C ARG A 93 6.48 -16.73 2.77
N ARG A 94 7.02 -16.42 1.59
CA ARG A 94 8.38 -15.89 1.47
C ARG A 94 8.39 -14.54 0.77
N PHE A 95 9.33 -13.67 1.13
CA PHE A 95 9.45 -12.37 0.51
C PHE A 95 10.90 -11.89 0.47
N LEU A 96 11.27 -11.25 -0.64
CA LEU A 96 12.52 -10.50 -0.78
C LEU A 96 12.24 -9.14 -1.44
N CYS A 97 12.57 -8.05 -0.75
CA CYS A 97 12.49 -6.72 -1.38
C CYS A 97 13.62 -6.56 -2.40
N THR A 98 13.27 -6.42 -3.68
CA THR A 98 14.24 -6.16 -4.78
C THR A 98 14.51 -4.68 -5.01
N LEU A 99 13.97 -3.78 -4.15
CA LEU A 99 14.03 -2.33 -4.30
C LEU A 99 13.42 -1.82 -5.62
N CYS A 100 12.46 -2.55 -6.20
CA CYS A 100 11.86 -2.24 -7.50
C CYS A 100 10.95 -0.98 -7.52
N GLY A 101 10.57 -0.44 -6.36
CA GLY A 101 9.73 0.77 -6.26
C GLY A 101 8.24 0.57 -6.54
N LYS A 102 7.80 -0.63 -6.96
CA LYS A 102 6.40 -0.88 -7.36
C LYS A 102 5.37 -0.67 -6.25
N CYS A 103 5.72 -0.91 -4.99
CA CYS A 103 4.84 -0.60 -3.84
C CYS A 103 4.63 0.91 -3.60
N CYS A 104 5.40 1.77 -4.28
CA CYS A 104 5.21 3.22 -4.28
C CYS A 104 4.33 3.69 -5.45
N THR A 105 3.83 2.77 -6.27
CA THR A 105 2.97 3.02 -7.43
C THR A 105 1.55 2.49 -7.18
N GLY A 106 0.53 3.16 -7.73
CA GLY A 106 -0.86 2.69 -7.70
C GLY A 106 -1.76 3.35 -6.65
N ASP A 107 -2.99 2.84 -6.54
CA ASP A 107 -4.10 3.33 -5.72
C ASP A 107 -3.89 3.11 -4.21
N GLY A 108 -2.79 3.62 -3.65
CA GLY A 108 -2.42 3.47 -2.24
C GLY A 108 -2.49 4.78 -1.47
N ASN A 109 -2.94 4.72 -0.21
CA ASN A 109 -2.82 5.83 0.74
C ASN A 109 -1.79 5.48 1.81
N VAL A 110 -0.74 6.29 1.94
CA VAL A 110 0.29 6.12 2.98
C VAL A 110 0.00 7.06 4.14
N TRP A 111 -0.36 6.48 5.28
CA TRP A 111 -0.63 7.22 6.51
C TRP A 111 0.61 7.23 7.40
N VAL A 112 0.93 8.42 7.92
CA VAL A 112 2.03 8.64 8.85
C VAL A 112 1.47 9.22 10.14
N SER A 113 1.83 8.63 11.28
CA SER A 113 1.59 9.25 12.58
C SER A 113 2.39 10.54 12.70
N GLU A 114 1.81 11.56 13.33
CA GLU A 114 2.48 12.85 13.55
C GLU A 114 3.72 12.69 14.44
N ALA A 115 3.69 11.73 15.38
CA ALA A 115 4.85 11.27 16.11
C ALA A 115 4.72 9.76 16.38
N PRO A 116 5.78 8.95 16.19
CA PRO A 116 7.15 9.37 15.87
C PRO A 116 7.48 9.45 14.37
N GLU A 117 6.59 9.04 13.46
CA GLU A 117 6.95 8.81 12.06
C GLU A 117 7.27 10.09 11.30
N ALA A 118 6.38 11.08 11.33
CA ALA A 118 6.59 12.34 10.62
C ALA A 118 7.83 13.09 11.11
N ALA A 119 8.07 13.09 12.44
CA ALA A 119 9.27 13.69 13.04
C ALA A 119 10.56 13.07 12.49
N ARG A 120 10.64 11.74 12.46
CA ARG A 120 11.81 11.00 11.95
C ARG A 120 12.03 11.20 10.45
N ILE A 121 10.95 11.26 9.66
CA ILE A 121 11.07 11.53 8.22
C ILE A 121 11.53 12.97 7.98
N ALA A 122 11.00 13.94 8.71
CA ALA A 122 11.40 15.34 8.62
C ALA A 122 12.88 15.53 8.96
N GLU A 123 13.35 14.90 10.04
CA GLU A 123 14.76 14.90 10.45
C GLU A 123 15.67 14.32 9.36
N HIS A 124 15.31 13.17 8.79
CA HIS A 124 16.07 12.55 7.70
C HIS A 124 16.16 13.44 6.46
N LEU A 125 15.12 14.22 6.17
CA LEU A 125 15.09 15.17 5.06
C LEU A 125 15.78 16.51 5.37
N GLY A 126 16.24 16.72 6.61
CA GLY A 126 16.83 17.98 7.05
C GLY A 126 15.82 19.13 7.12
N LEU A 127 14.55 18.83 7.38
CA LEU A 127 13.46 19.80 7.38
C LEU A 127 12.85 19.98 8.78
N PRO A 128 12.44 21.21 9.14
CA PRO A 128 11.53 21.41 10.25
C PRO A 128 10.21 20.65 10.03
N LEU A 129 9.68 20.03 11.08
CA LEU A 129 8.44 19.25 11.02
C LEU A 129 7.25 19.99 10.37
N PRO A 130 6.99 21.29 10.65
CA PRO A 130 5.94 22.03 9.95
C PRO A 130 6.15 22.10 8.43
N LYS A 131 7.41 22.21 7.97
CA LYS A 131 7.73 22.26 6.55
C LYS A 131 7.57 20.90 5.88
N PHE A 132 7.88 19.82 6.61
CA PHE A 132 7.57 18.46 6.16
C PHE A 132 6.07 18.29 5.89
N TYR A 133 5.21 18.71 6.82
CA TYR A 133 3.77 18.64 6.63
C TYR A 133 3.30 19.44 5.42
N GLU A 134 3.79 20.67 5.26
CA GLU A 134 3.43 21.54 4.14
C GLU A 134 3.81 20.92 2.78
N LEU A 135 5.02 20.37 2.67
CA LEU A 135 5.55 19.85 1.41
C LEU A 135 5.01 18.46 1.06
N TYR A 136 4.98 17.54 2.04
CA TYR A 136 4.80 16.11 1.79
C TYR A 136 3.49 15.52 2.27
N CYS A 137 2.72 16.21 3.11
CA CYS A 137 1.45 15.72 3.63
C CYS A 137 0.26 16.49 3.07
N GLN A 138 -0.87 15.81 2.90
CA GLN A 138 -2.14 16.46 2.62
C GLN A 138 -2.47 17.47 3.73
N GLN A 139 -2.96 18.65 3.32
CA GLN A 139 -3.17 19.78 4.23
C GLN A 139 -4.18 19.46 5.35
N TYR A 140 -5.17 18.62 5.03
CA TYR A 140 -6.21 18.20 5.98
C TYR A 140 -6.15 16.70 6.20
N SER A 141 -6.04 16.30 7.46
CA SER A 141 -6.32 14.94 7.90
C SER A 141 -7.63 14.95 8.69
N ARG A 142 -8.54 14.05 8.34
CA ARG A 142 -9.73 13.80 9.15
C ARG A 142 -9.45 12.84 10.32
N VAL A 143 -8.23 12.32 10.42
CA VAL A 143 -7.80 11.33 11.41
C VAL A 143 -6.81 12.02 12.36
N PRO A 144 -7.22 12.42 13.58
CA PRO A 144 -6.36 13.13 14.54
C PRO A 144 -5.09 12.33 14.88
N GLY A 145 -3.94 13.01 14.92
CA GLY A 145 -2.64 12.36 15.17
C GLY A 145 -2.04 11.65 13.95
N TRP A 146 -2.70 11.71 12.80
CA TRP A 146 -2.28 11.08 11.55
C TRP A 146 -2.27 12.08 10.41
N ARG A 147 -1.36 11.89 9.45
CA ARG A 147 -1.26 12.63 8.20
C ARG A 147 -1.24 11.67 7.03
N LEU A 148 -1.86 12.07 5.92
CA LEU A 148 -1.80 11.34 4.67
C LEU A 148 -0.69 11.94 3.81
N LEU A 149 0.20 11.13 3.25
CA LEU A 149 1.19 11.61 2.29
C LEU A 149 0.53 12.06 0.99
N LYS A 150 1.16 13.02 0.29
CA LYS A 150 0.76 13.40 -1.06
C LYS A 150 1.26 12.37 -2.07
N ASN A 151 0.59 12.33 -3.22
CA ASN A 151 1.14 11.74 -4.43
C ASN A 151 1.98 12.79 -5.17
N ASP A 152 2.90 12.35 -6.02
CA ASP A 152 3.69 13.24 -6.87
C ASP A 152 2.76 13.99 -7.85
N PRO A 153 2.66 15.33 -7.74
CA PRO A 153 1.79 16.11 -8.61
C PRO A 153 2.27 16.14 -10.07
N ASN A 154 3.52 15.78 -10.34
CA ASN A 154 4.11 15.80 -11.69
C ASN A 154 4.05 14.44 -12.38
N SER A 155 3.62 13.40 -11.67
CA SER A 155 3.49 12.08 -12.27
C SER A 155 2.34 12.08 -13.27
N LYS A 156 2.61 11.54 -14.47
CA LYS A 156 1.58 11.36 -15.52
C LYS A 156 0.49 10.39 -15.07
N GLU A 157 0.84 9.49 -14.17
CA GLU A 157 -0.04 8.60 -13.42
C GLU A 157 -0.25 9.24 -12.04
N ALA A 158 -1.45 9.72 -11.71
CA ALA A 158 -1.74 10.58 -10.56
C ALA A 158 -1.53 9.93 -9.15
N GLN A 159 -0.80 8.82 -9.09
CA GLN A 159 -0.82 7.84 -8.00
C GLN A 159 0.56 7.32 -7.59
N HIS A 160 1.62 8.02 -7.97
CA HIS A 160 2.95 7.72 -7.44
C HIS A 160 3.15 8.42 -6.11
N CYS A 161 3.72 7.71 -5.13
CA CYS A 161 4.14 8.31 -3.87
C CYS A 161 5.10 9.48 -4.13
N ILE A 162 4.95 10.59 -3.40
CA ILE A 162 5.80 11.78 -3.53
C ILE A 162 7.30 11.53 -3.27
N PHE A 163 7.65 10.40 -2.65
CA PHE A 163 9.04 10.01 -2.38
C PHE A 163 9.62 9.02 -3.39
N LEU A 164 8.88 8.62 -4.41
CA LEU A 164 9.40 7.81 -5.50
C LEU A 164 10.28 8.68 -6.42
N ALA A 165 11.55 8.32 -6.56
CA ALA A 165 12.47 8.98 -7.47
C ALA A 165 12.30 8.46 -8.91
N PRO A 166 12.77 9.23 -9.93
CA PRO A 166 12.67 8.81 -11.34
C PRO A 166 13.38 7.50 -11.69
N ASP A 167 14.31 7.05 -10.84
CA ASP A 167 15.03 5.78 -10.96
C ASP A 167 14.32 4.61 -10.22
N ASN A 168 13.06 4.80 -9.83
CA ASN A 168 12.24 3.90 -9.02
C ASN A 168 12.73 3.67 -7.58
N SER A 169 13.70 4.45 -7.10
CA SER A 169 14.15 4.34 -5.71
C SER A 169 13.25 5.12 -4.74
N CYS A 170 13.07 4.61 -3.53
CA CYS A 170 12.36 5.33 -2.47
C CYS A 170 13.33 6.28 -1.75
N ARG A 171 13.12 7.59 -1.85
CA ARG A 171 14.00 8.62 -1.26
C ARG A 171 14.07 8.62 0.26
N ILE A 172 13.11 7.96 0.93
CA ILE A 172 13.06 7.85 2.38
C ILE A 172 13.13 6.39 2.84
N HIS A 173 13.69 5.48 2.03
CA HIS A 173 13.69 4.03 2.28
C HIS A 173 14.16 3.66 3.70
N ALA A 174 15.21 4.33 4.19
CA ALA A 174 15.79 4.09 5.52
C ALA A 174 14.89 4.51 6.68
N VAL A 175 13.95 5.43 6.45
CA VAL A 175 13.06 5.99 7.48
C VAL A 175 11.60 5.88 7.07
N ARG A 176 11.25 4.84 6.30
CA ARG A 176 9.86 4.60 5.90
C ARG A 176 8.91 4.62 7.09
N PRO A 177 7.67 5.09 6.91
CA PRO A 177 6.64 4.89 7.91
C PRO A 177 6.39 3.39 8.10
N LEU A 178 5.84 3.02 9.25
CA LEU A 178 5.59 1.66 9.67
C LEU A 178 4.84 0.89 8.59
N GLN A 179 3.75 1.47 8.07
CA GLN A 179 2.99 0.92 6.94
C GLN A 179 3.93 0.53 5.78
N CYS A 180 4.78 1.42 5.29
CA CYS A 180 5.69 1.08 4.18
C CYS A 180 6.83 0.13 4.58
N SER A 181 7.29 0.17 5.84
CA SER A 181 8.42 -0.64 6.31
C SER A 181 8.05 -2.08 6.64
N THR A 182 6.78 -2.35 6.94
CA THR A 182 6.27 -3.69 7.25
C THR A 182 5.74 -4.44 6.03
N TYR A 183 5.75 -3.83 4.84
CA TYR A 183 5.38 -4.53 3.61
C TYR A 183 6.30 -5.74 3.37
N PRO A 184 5.77 -6.94 3.07
CA PRO A 184 4.37 -7.25 2.71
C PRO A 184 3.52 -7.79 3.86
N TRP A 185 3.97 -7.69 5.11
CA TRP A 185 3.29 -8.23 6.29
C TRP A 185 2.20 -7.29 6.79
N TRP A 186 1.29 -6.94 5.90
CA TRP A 186 0.10 -6.15 6.22
C TRP A 186 -1.07 -7.04 6.61
N PRO A 187 -1.99 -6.57 7.48
CA PRO A 187 -3.19 -7.32 7.84
C PRO A 187 -4.01 -7.77 6.62
N GLU A 188 -4.17 -6.91 5.62
CA GLU A 188 -4.94 -7.20 4.41
C GLU A 188 -4.29 -8.30 3.57
N LEU A 189 -2.96 -8.41 3.62
CA LEU A 189 -2.22 -9.41 2.87
C LEU A 189 -2.22 -10.77 3.57
N THR A 190 -2.73 -10.90 4.81
CA THR A 190 -2.93 -12.22 5.47
C THR A 190 -3.98 -13.10 4.76
N ASP A 191 -4.85 -12.49 3.96
CA ASP A 191 -5.72 -13.22 3.06
C ASP A 191 -4.94 -13.80 1.86
N VAL A 192 -5.19 -15.06 1.53
CA VAL A 192 -4.49 -15.77 0.44
C VAL A 192 -4.79 -15.14 -0.92
N SER A 193 -6.02 -14.69 -1.16
CA SER A 193 -6.38 -14.09 -2.45
C SER A 193 -5.69 -12.73 -2.64
N GLN A 194 -5.62 -11.92 -1.58
CA GLN A 194 -4.91 -10.63 -1.62
C GLN A 194 -3.41 -10.83 -1.82
N TRP A 195 -2.81 -11.82 -1.14
CA TRP A 195 -1.40 -12.18 -1.35
C TRP A 195 -1.10 -12.54 -2.82
N GLU A 196 -1.92 -13.38 -3.44
CA GLU A 196 -1.73 -13.80 -4.83
C GLU A 196 -2.01 -12.67 -5.85
N ILE A 197 -2.93 -11.76 -5.55
CA ILE A 197 -3.15 -10.56 -6.37
C ILE A 197 -1.94 -9.64 -6.27
N GLU A 198 -1.49 -9.31 -5.06
CA GLU A 198 -0.36 -8.42 -4.83
C GLU A 198 0.93 -8.95 -5.48
N LYS A 199 1.18 -10.25 -5.33
CA LYS A 199 2.29 -10.98 -5.99
C LYS A 199 2.26 -10.88 -7.51
N ARG A 200 1.08 -11.02 -8.12
CA ARG A 200 0.93 -11.06 -9.58
C ARG A 200 0.95 -9.66 -10.19
N GLU A 201 0.31 -8.70 -9.54
CA GLU A 201 0.03 -7.38 -10.13
C GLU A 201 1.02 -6.30 -9.67
N ILE A 202 1.55 -6.40 -8.45
CA ILE A 202 2.30 -5.28 -7.83
C ILE A 202 3.77 -5.62 -7.64
N CYS A 203 4.11 -6.67 -6.88
CA CYS A 203 5.49 -6.85 -6.42
C CYS A 203 6.06 -8.24 -6.72
N GLU A 204 7.17 -8.24 -7.47
CA GLU A 204 7.96 -9.43 -7.82
C GLU A 204 8.70 -10.06 -6.63
N GLY A 205 8.73 -9.39 -5.47
CA GLY A 205 9.41 -9.88 -4.27
C GLY A 205 8.70 -11.04 -3.58
N PHE A 206 7.43 -11.26 -3.89
CA PHE A 206 6.60 -12.33 -3.30
C PHE A 206 7.04 -13.69 -3.85
N ASP A 207 7.41 -14.60 -2.94
CA ASP A 207 7.99 -15.91 -3.23
C ASP A 207 9.19 -15.86 -4.20
N HIS A 208 9.96 -14.77 -4.14
CA HIS A 208 11.16 -14.59 -4.96
C HIS A 208 12.09 -15.80 -4.81
N PRO A 209 12.76 -16.29 -5.89
CA PRO A 209 13.65 -17.45 -5.82
C PRO A 209 14.74 -17.31 -4.76
N ASP A 210 15.27 -16.10 -4.60
CA ASP A 210 16.30 -15.75 -3.61
C ASP A 210 15.72 -15.31 -2.25
N ALA A 211 14.40 -15.40 -2.04
CA ALA A 211 13.81 -15.08 -0.75
C ALA A 211 14.28 -16.09 0.31
N PRO A 212 14.66 -15.61 1.50
CA PRO A 212 15.09 -16.49 2.57
C PRO A 212 13.98 -17.46 2.95
N GLU A 213 14.37 -18.65 3.41
CA GLU A 213 13.44 -19.58 4.03
C GLU A 213 12.87 -18.97 5.31
N MET A 214 11.59 -19.23 5.57
CA MET A 214 10.94 -18.82 6.82
C MET A 214 11.24 -19.82 7.92
N ASP A 215 12.48 -19.82 8.38
CA ASP A 215 12.85 -20.50 9.62
C ASP A 215 12.21 -19.82 10.86
N ALA A 216 12.38 -20.39 12.05
CA ALA A 216 11.73 -19.86 13.25
C ALA A 216 12.11 -18.38 13.55
N PRO A 217 13.39 -17.96 13.49
CA PRO A 217 13.76 -16.56 13.64
C PRO A 217 13.16 -15.63 12.58
N ALA A 218 13.20 -16.00 11.30
CA ALA A 218 12.62 -15.18 10.23
C ALA A 218 11.09 -15.07 10.39
N LEU A 219 10.42 -16.16 10.77
CA LEU A 219 8.99 -16.17 11.05
C LEU A 219 8.64 -15.31 12.26
N ALA A 220 9.43 -15.34 13.33
CA ALA A 220 9.22 -14.46 14.48
C ALA A 220 9.34 -12.98 14.09
N ALA A 221 10.36 -12.62 13.29
CA ALA A 221 10.56 -11.25 12.81
C ALA A 221 9.41 -10.77 11.92
N ALA A 222 8.95 -11.60 10.98
CA ALA A 222 7.80 -11.30 10.13
C ALA A 222 6.48 -11.21 10.94
N ALA A 223 6.30 -12.07 11.94
CA ALA A 223 5.14 -12.02 12.84
C ALA A 223 5.12 -10.74 13.67
N GLU A 224 6.27 -10.26 14.14
CA GLU A 224 6.38 -8.97 14.81
C GLU A 224 6.06 -7.80 13.87
N GLN A 225 6.52 -7.85 12.61
CA GLN A 225 6.16 -6.86 11.59
C GLN A 225 4.64 -6.85 11.33
N LEU A 226 4.01 -8.02 11.21
CA LEU A 226 2.55 -8.13 11.05
C LEU A 226 1.81 -7.59 12.28
N ARG A 227 2.27 -7.92 13.49
CA ARG A 227 1.69 -7.40 14.73
C ARG A 227 1.78 -5.87 14.76
N ALA A 228 2.95 -5.31 14.45
CA ALA A 228 3.17 -3.87 14.42
C ALA A 228 2.27 -3.18 13.38
N ALA A 229 2.17 -3.73 12.17
CA ALA A 229 1.29 -3.24 11.10
C ALA A 229 -0.19 -3.27 11.53
N THR A 230 -0.62 -4.36 12.17
CA THR A 230 -1.98 -4.53 12.69
C THR A 230 -2.31 -3.48 13.73
N VAL A 231 -1.43 -3.28 14.71
CA VAL A 231 -1.64 -2.29 15.78
C VAL A 231 -1.69 -0.86 15.21
N HIS A 232 -0.79 -0.53 14.28
CA HIS A 232 -0.75 0.78 13.64
C HIS A 232 -2.00 1.09 12.84
N ASP A 233 -2.48 0.14 12.04
CA ASP A 233 -3.73 0.27 11.30
C ASP A 233 -4.94 0.42 12.24
N LEU A 234 -5.01 -0.37 13.32
CA LEU A 234 -6.07 -0.26 14.33
C LEU A 234 -6.05 1.10 15.03
N GLN A 235 -4.89 1.61 15.43
CA GLN A 235 -4.77 2.93 16.04
C GLN A 235 -5.29 4.05 15.13
N ARG A 236 -4.97 3.97 13.83
CA ARG A 236 -5.51 4.90 12.82
C ARG A 236 -7.04 4.77 12.68
N LYS A 237 -7.55 3.55 12.59
CA LYS A 237 -9.00 3.28 12.48
C LYS A 237 -9.75 3.81 13.71
N LEU A 238 -9.21 3.61 14.92
CA LEU A 238 -9.79 4.12 16.16
C LEU A 238 -9.74 5.66 16.26
N ALA A 239 -8.70 6.28 15.70
CA ALA A 239 -8.62 7.74 15.61
C ALA A 239 -9.61 8.32 14.58
N THR A 240 -10.08 7.52 13.63
CA THR A 240 -10.98 8.01 12.57
C THR A 240 -12.35 8.37 13.16
N PRO A 241 -12.76 9.65 13.11
CA PRO A 241 -14.05 10.06 13.68
C PRO A 241 -15.19 9.35 12.95
N PRO A 242 -16.26 8.95 13.67
CA PRO A 242 -17.43 8.37 13.03
C PRO A 242 -18.04 9.37 12.04
N PRO A 243 -18.66 8.89 10.95
CA PRO A 243 -19.36 9.79 10.03
C PRO A 243 -20.39 10.60 10.80
N LYS A 244 -20.36 11.93 10.63
CA LYS A 244 -21.37 12.82 11.25
C LYS A 244 -22.73 12.35 10.78
N LYS A 245 -23.61 11.95 11.71
CA LYS A 245 -25.02 11.65 11.41
C LYS A 245 -25.65 12.89 10.79
N GLY A 246 -25.72 12.94 9.46
CA GLY A 246 -26.61 13.84 8.76
C GLY A 246 -28.05 13.50 9.17
N LYS A 247 -28.90 14.52 9.34
CA LYS A 247 -30.34 14.35 9.57
C LYS A 247 -30.95 13.53 8.42
N GLY A 248 -30.99 12.22 8.57
CA GLY A 248 -31.52 11.28 7.60
C GLY A 248 -31.63 9.93 8.30
N LYS A 249 -32.88 9.44 8.46
CA LYS A 249 -33.20 8.19 9.15
C LYS A 249 -32.59 7.01 8.37
N GLY A 250 -31.38 6.62 8.70
CA GLY A 250 -30.77 5.34 8.32
C GLY A 250 -30.27 4.65 9.58
N PRO A 251 -30.45 3.33 9.73
CA PRO A 251 -30.04 2.65 10.96
C PRO A 251 -28.54 2.84 11.16
N PRO A 252 -28.08 3.04 12.42
CA PRO A 252 -26.68 3.22 12.70
C PRO A 252 -25.88 2.02 12.20
N LEU A 253 -24.74 2.28 11.55
CA LEU A 253 -23.70 1.28 11.31
C LEU A 253 -23.37 0.60 12.63
N GLN A 254 -23.83 -0.64 12.80
CA GLN A 254 -23.44 -1.52 13.89
C GLN A 254 -22.12 -2.16 13.48
N TRP A 255 -21.02 -1.64 14.02
CA TRP A 255 -19.73 -2.33 13.99
C TRP A 255 -19.70 -3.30 15.17
N PRO A 256 -19.58 -4.62 14.96
CA PRO A 256 -19.58 -5.57 16.06
C PRO A 256 -18.23 -5.48 16.81
N TRP A 257 -18.29 -4.97 18.04
CA TRP A 257 -17.24 -5.10 19.04
C TRP A 257 -17.06 -6.59 19.43
N PRO A 258 -15.85 -7.10 19.72
CA PRO A 258 -15.69 -8.46 20.25
C PRO A 258 -16.24 -8.55 21.68
N PRO A 259 -16.91 -9.65 22.09
CA PRO A 259 -17.49 -9.74 23.42
C PRO A 259 -16.42 -9.61 24.50
N GLN A 260 -16.70 -8.77 25.50
CA GLN A 260 -15.96 -8.73 26.76
C GLN A 260 -16.03 -10.15 27.36
N VAL A 261 -14.88 -10.79 27.51
CA VAL A 261 -14.76 -12.12 28.13
C VAL A 261 -15.01 -11.98 29.64
N PRO A 262 -15.77 -12.89 30.29
CA PRO A 262 -16.07 -12.82 31.72
C PRO A 262 -14.85 -12.92 32.62
#